data_AF-A0A7Y3J9U2-F1
#
_entry.id   AF-A0A7Y3J9U2-F1
#
_cell.length_a   1.000
_cell.length_b   1.000
_cell.length_c   1.000
_cell.angle_alpha   90.00
_cell.angle_beta   90.00
_cell.angle_gamma   90.00
#
_symmetry.space_group_name_H-M   'P 1'
#
loop_
_entity.id
_entity.type
_entity.pdbx_description
1 polymer ?
#
loop_
_entity_poly.entity_id
_entity_poly.type
_entity_poly.pdbx_seq_one_letter_code
_entity_poly.pdbx_strand_id
1 'polypeptide(L)'
;MIDQQTQVEAIDRLVRLGAKLAMDDLGAGYSSLKRLSALPFDVVKIDKDLLSEWRLSPLETVGLISTLIETGQDLNRTVVVEGLADVGMVEAAMVLGATKGQGYALAHPMPADAVPDWIRQFRMPAVPGTIHTLLGALANHWAVMHSRRLAQTLSLDHAQTTLLFMEQGWQDTEAAAWTAHKLKRVRTLPMLRTSFCNGLWHA
;
A
#
# COMPACT_ATOMS: atom_id res chain seq x y z
N MET A 1 -20.79 -1.79 27.66
CA MET A 1 -19.80 -2.55 26.87
C MET A 1 -20.47 -3.87 26.53
N ILE A 2 -20.67 -4.18 25.24
CA ILE A 2 -21.22 -5.47 24.82
C ILE A 2 -20.16 -6.53 25.16
N ASP A 3 -20.54 -7.68 25.71
CA ASP A 3 -19.58 -8.74 25.99
C ASP A 3 -19.09 -9.38 24.67
N GLN A 4 -17.91 -9.98 24.71
CA GLN A 4 -17.24 -10.47 23.51
C GLN A 4 -18.05 -11.56 22.78
N GLN A 5 -18.79 -12.39 23.52
CA GLN A 5 -19.59 -13.48 22.95
C GLN A 5 -20.75 -12.91 22.14
N THR A 6 -21.48 -11.96 22.70
CA THR A 6 -22.57 -11.25 22.01
C THR A 6 -22.08 -10.54 20.74
N GLN A 7 -20.87 -9.95 20.78
CA GLN A 7 -20.27 -9.30 19.61
C GLN A 7 -19.97 -10.30 18.48
N VAL A 8 -19.36 -11.44 18.80
CA VAL A 8 -19.02 -12.48 17.82
C VAL A 8 -20.29 -13.06 17.20
N GLU A 9 -21.31 -13.36 18.00
CA GLU A 9 -22.58 -13.91 17.51
C GLU A 9 -23.31 -12.96 16.55
N ALA A 10 -23.28 -11.66 16.84
CA ALA A 10 -23.87 -10.64 15.97
C ALA A 10 -23.11 -10.55 14.63
N ILE A 11 -21.79 -10.54 14.66
CA ILE A 11 -20.92 -10.53 13.47
C ILE A 11 -21.20 -11.77 12.61
N ASP A 12 -21.21 -12.95 13.24
CA ASP A 12 -21.49 -14.22 12.58
C ASP A 12 -22.85 -14.22 11.87
N ARG A 13 -23.88 -13.63 12.51
CA ARG A 13 -25.21 -13.51 11.90
C ARG A 13 -25.19 -12.62 10.65
N LEU A 14 -24.45 -11.51 10.67
CA LEU A 14 -24.30 -10.65 9.49
C LEU A 14 -23.56 -11.36 8.36
N VAL A 15 -22.48 -12.07 8.67
CA VAL A 15 -21.72 -12.86 7.69
C VAL A 15 -22.60 -13.96 7.08
N ARG A 16 -23.40 -14.67 7.88
CA ARG A 16 -24.36 -15.68 7.38
C ARG A 16 -25.45 -15.10 6.47
N LEU A 17 -25.74 -13.80 6.56
CA LEU A 17 -26.65 -13.10 5.64
C LEU A 17 -25.96 -12.66 4.34
N GLY A 18 -24.65 -12.90 4.19
CA GLY A 18 -23.85 -12.49 3.04
C GLY A 18 -23.32 -11.05 3.12
N ALA A 19 -23.40 -10.40 4.28
CA ALA A 19 -22.82 -9.07 4.46
C ALA A 19 -21.29 -9.17 4.46
N LYS A 20 -20.65 -8.28 3.70
CA LYS A 20 -19.19 -8.09 3.78
C LYS A 20 -18.84 -7.17 4.93
N LEU A 21 -17.74 -7.46 5.60
CA LEU A 21 -17.27 -6.69 6.75
C LEU A 21 -16.05 -5.87 6.39
N ALA A 22 -16.10 -4.58 6.71
CA ALA A 22 -14.97 -3.69 6.62
C ALA A 22 -14.46 -3.34 8.03
N MET A 23 -13.16 -3.44 8.24
CA MET A 23 -12.49 -2.87 9.40
C MET A 23 -12.08 -1.44 9.07
N ASP A 24 -12.61 -0.49 9.84
CA ASP A 24 -12.24 0.92 9.72
C ASP A 24 -11.04 1.28 10.61
N ASP A 25 -10.38 2.39 10.27
CA ASP A 25 -9.32 3.04 11.04
C ASP A 25 -8.15 2.11 11.43
N LEU A 26 -7.67 1.29 10.48
CA LEU A 26 -6.47 0.48 10.71
C LEU A 26 -5.27 1.41 10.96
N GLY A 27 -4.69 1.28 12.16
CA GLY A 27 -3.52 2.01 12.62
C GLY A 27 -3.79 3.15 13.60
N ALA A 28 -5.05 3.51 13.86
CA ALA A 28 -5.42 4.52 14.86
C ALA A 28 -5.32 4.03 16.33
N GLY A 29 -4.94 2.77 16.59
CA GLY A 29 -4.84 2.25 17.96
C GLY A 29 -4.24 0.85 18.15
N TYR A 30 -3.90 0.55 19.41
CA TYR A 30 -3.08 -0.59 19.87
C TYR A 30 -3.61 -2.00 19.56
N SER A 31 -4.91 -2.19 19.30
CA SER A 31 -5.51 -3.54 19.12
C SER A 31 -5.99 -3.82 17.70
N SER A 32 -5.66 -2.96 16.74
CA SER A 32 -6.20 -3.04 15.38
C SER A 32 -5.75 -4.32 14.64
N LEU A 33 -4.46 -4.66 14.69
CA LEU A 33 -3.92 -5.88 14.05
C LEU A 33 -4.46 -7.18 14.66
N LYS A 34 -4.64 -7.23 15.99
CA LYS A 34 -5.23 -8.40 16.66
C LYS A 34 -6.68 -8.62 16.24
N ARG A 35 -7.46 -7.55 16.06
CA ARG A 35 -8.84 -7.66 15.55
C ARG A 35 -8.87 -8.07 14.09
N LEU A 36 -7.97 -7.52 13.27
CA LEU A 36 -7.86 -7.87 11.85
C LEU A 36 -7.62 -9.37 11.64
N SER A 37 -6.79 -9.99 12.50
CA SER A 37 -6.53 -11.44 12.42
C SER A 37 -7.60 -12.31 13.07
N ALA A 38 -8.33 -11.80 14.08
CA ALA A 38 -9.30 -12.58 14.83
C ALA A 38 -10.73 -12.55 14.27
N LEU A 39 -11.07 -11.55 13.45
CA LEU A 39 -12.43 -11.37 12.92
C LEU A 39 -12.46 -11.56 11.39
N PRO A 40 -13.59 -12.03 10.83
CA PRO A 40 -13.72 -12.35 9.41
C PRO A 40 -13.97 -11.09 8.56
N PHE A 41 -13.09 -10.10 8.66
CA PHE A 41 -13.16 -8.93 7.78
C PHE A 41 -12.85 -9.31 6.33
N ASP A 42 -13.52 -8.67 5.37
CA ASP A 42 -13.23 -8.79 3.93
C ASP A 42 -12.36 -7.63 3.46
N VAL A 43 -12.57 -6.46 4.06
CA VAL A 43 -11.96 -5.19 3.70
C VAL A 43 -11.29 -4.60 4.94
N VAL A 44 -10.13 -3.97 4.75
CA VAL A 44 -9.49 -3.16 5.77
C VAL A 44 -9.15 -1.79 5.21
N LYS A 45 -9.48 -0.74 5.97
CA LYS A 45 -9.29 0.65 5.59
C LYS A 45 -8.12 1.21 6.41
N ILE A 46 -7.06 1.62 5.72
CA ILE A 46 -5.90 2.27 6.32
C ILE A 46 -6.28 3.72 6.59
N ASP A 47 -6.17 4.12 7.85
CA ASP A 47 -6.59 5.44 8.32
C ASP A 47 -5.84 6.57 7.60
N LYS A 48 -6.58 7.61 7.21
CA LYS A 48 -6.03 8.80 6.53
C LYS A 48 -4.98 9.54 7.38
N ASP A 49 -5.06 9.47 8.70
CA ASP A 49 -4.18 10.20 9.61
C ASP A 49 -2.76 9.65 9.52
N LEU A 50 -2.59 8.37 9.14
CA LEU A 50 -1.29 7.78 8.83
C LEU A 50 -0.60 8.40 7.60
N LEU A 51 -1.38 9.04 6.71
CA LEU A 51 -0.89 9.76 5.54
C LEU A 51 -0.76 11.25 5.79
N SER A 52 -1.28 11.79 6.89
CA SER A 52 -1.32 13.24 7.14
C SER A 52 0.06 13.88 7.22
N GLU A 53 1.05 13.16 7.76
CA GLU A 53 2.42 13.64 8.00
C GLU A 53 3.42 13.30 6.88
N TRP A 54 2.97 12.78 5.73
CA TRP A 54 3.88 12.30 4.68
C TRP A 54 4.90 13.34 4.20
N ARG A 55 4.56 14.65 4.26
CA ARG A 55 5.47 15.73 3.86
C ARG A 55 6.62 15.94 4.85
N LEU A 56 6.42 15.56 6.12
CA LEU A 56 7.42 15.67 7.18
C LEU A 56 8.35 14.44 7.18
N SER A 57 7.76 13.25 7.03
CA SER A 57 8.46 11.96 7.17
C SER A 57 8.11 11.01 6.02
N PRO A 58 8.47 11.34 4.76
CA PRO A 58 7.95 10.65 3.59
C PRO A 58 8.38 9.19 3.49
N LEU A 59 9.59 8.85 3.94
CA LEU A 59 10.10 7.48 3.89
C LEU A 59 9.41 6.59 4.93
N GLU A 60 9.25 7.11 6.14
CA GLU A 60 8.57 6.44 7.25
C GLU A 60 7.10 6.20 6.91
N THR A 61 6.41 7.20 6.36
CA THR A 61 5.02 7.06 5.91
C THR A 61 4.89 6.00 4.81
N VAL A 62 5.72 6.06 3.77
CA VAL A 62 5.72 5.06 2.69
C VAL A 62 5.95 3.65 3.25
N GLY A 63 6.92 3.48 4.16
CA GLY A 63 7.21 2.18 4.75
C GLY A 63 6.09 1.63 5.62
N LEU A 64 5.45 2.49 6.41
CA LEU A 64 4.29 2.13 7.22
C LEU A 64 3.12 1.69 6.34
N ILE A 65 2.77 2.49 5.32
CA ILE A 65 1.67 2.18 4.40
C ILE A 65 1.95 0.88 3.64
N SER A 66 3.18 0.69 3.14
CA SER A 66 3.63 -0.56 2.50
C SER A 66 3.39 -1.77 3.41
N THR A 67 3.82 -1.67 4.67
CA THR A 67 3.70 -2.77 5.65
C THR A 67 2.23 -3.11 5.93
N LEU A 68 1.37 -2.10 6.05
CA LEU A 68 -0.07 -2.32 6.31
C LEU A 68 -0.78 -2.91 5.08
N ILE A 69 -0.41 -2.49 3.87
CA ILE A 69 -0.91 -3.08 2.63
C ILE A 69 -0.52 -4.56 2.55
N GLU A 70 0.77 -4.87 2.75
CA GLU A 70 1.28 -6.25 2.74
C GLU A 70 0.58 -7.11 3.80
N THR A 71 0.42 -6.60 5.02
CA THR A 71 -0.28 -7.30 6.11
C THR A 71 -1.73 -7.64 5.73
N GLY A 72 -2.45 -6.69 5.13
CA GLY A 72 -3.82 -6.93 4.67
C GLY A 72 -3.87 -8.00 3.57
N GLN A 73 -2.94 -7.95 2.62
CA GLN A 73 -2.84 -8.92 1.53
C GLN A 73 -2.49 -10.32 2.02
N ASP A 74 -1.55 -10.46 2.96
CA ASP A 74 -1.16 -11.73 3.58
C ASP A 74 -2.33 -12.40 4.31
N LEU A 75 -3.23 -11.58 4.86
CA LEU A 75 -4.48 -12.04 5.48
C LEU A 75 -5.62 -12.24 4.47
N ASN A 76 -5.35 -12.15 3.16
CA ASN A 76 -6.33 -12.22 2.08
C ASN A 76 -7.47 -11.20 2.24
N ARG A 77 -7.12 -9.96 2.58
CA ARG A 77 -8.05 -8.84 2.75
C ARG A 77 -7.87 -7.82 1.63
N THR A 78 -8.98 -7.23 1.23
CA THR A 78 -8.92 -6.06 0.35
C THR A 78 -8.50 -4.84 1.17
N VAL A 79 -7.43 -4.17 0.77
CA VAL A 79 -6.94 -2.96 1.45
C VAL A 79 -7.45 -1.72 0.73
N VAL A 80 -8.04 -0.79 1.47
CA VAL A 80 -8.42 0.55 1.02
C VAL A 80 -7.50 1.56 1.69
N VAL A 81 -6.76 2.36 0.93
CA VAL A 81 -5.97 3.47 1.48
C VAL A 81 -6.83 4.73 1.51
N GLU A 82 -7.09 5.29 2.69
CA GLU A 82 -7.87 6.51 2.83
C GLU A 82 -7.03 7.78 2.83
N GLY A 83 -7.65 8.94 2.61
CA GLY A 83 -6.96 10.22 2.71
C GLY A 83 -6.09 10.59 1.51
N LEU A 84 -6.29 9.94 0.35
CA LEU A 84 -5.55 10.25 -0.88
C LEU A 84 -5.91 11.67 -1.39
N ALA A 85 -5.16 12.67 -0.93
CA ALA A 85 -5.45 14.09 -1.13
C ALA A 85 -4.86 14.66 -2.43
N ASP A 86 -3.81 14.04 -2.98
CA ASP A 86 -3.18 14.47 -4.23
C ASP A 86 -2.76 13.27 -5.11
N VAL A 87 -2.39 13.55 -6.36
CA VAL A 87 -1.99 12.55 -7.36
C VAL A 87 -0.81 11.70 -6.87
N GLY A 88 0.11 12.29 -6.11
CA GLY A 88 1.30 11.58 -5.64
C GLY A 88 0.97 10.53 -4.59
N MET A 89 -0.03 10.77 -3.74
CA MET A 89 -0.54 9.75 -2.83
C MET A 89 -1.22 8.61 -3.58
N VAL A 90 -1.99 8.91 -4.64
CA VAL A 90 -2.64 7.88 -5.47
C VAL A 90 -1.59 7.02 -6.16
N GLU A 91 -0.59 7.63 -6.80
CA GLU A 91 0.53 6.91 -7.43
C GLU A 91 1.25 6.01 -6.41
N ALA A 92 1.62 6.57 -5.25
CA ALA A 92 2.31 5.81 -4.22
C ALA A 92 1.49 4.62 -3.70
N ALA A 93 0.20 4.80 -3.41
CA ALA A 93 -0.66 3.71 -2.97
C ALA A 93 -0.75 2.60 -4.02
N MET A 94 -0.87 2.94 -5.31
CA MET A 94 -0.91 1.98 -6.41
C MET A 94 0.42 1.22 -6.56
N VAL A 95 1.54 1.93 -6.47
CA VAL A 95 2.89 1.34 -6.56
C VAL A 95 3.16 0.38 -5.42
N LEU A 96 2.68 0.69 -4.20
CA LEU A 96 2.78 -0.20 -3.04
C LEU A 96 1.79 -1.37 -3.09
N GLY A 97 0.97 -1.48 -4.13
CA GLY A 97 0.08 -2.62 -4.37
C GLY A 97 -1.35 -2.45 -3.82
N ALA A 98 -1.77 -1.26 -3.40
CA ALA A 98 -3.16 -1.02 -3.05
C ALA A 98 -4.05 -1.10 -4.31
N THR A 99 -5.14 -1.86 -4.21
CA THR A 99 -6.12 -2.01 -5.32
C THR A 99 -7.37 -1.14 -5.13
N LYS A 100 -7.51 -0.50 -3.97
CA LYS A 100 -8.59 0.44 -3.65
C LYS A 100 -8.04 1.63 -2.88
N GLY A 101 -8.68 2.78 -3.07
CA GLY A 101 -8.35 4.00 -2.35
C GLY A 101 -9.54 4.94 -2.24
N GLN A 102 -9.46 5.87 -1.30
CA GLN A 102 -10.44 6.92 -1.05
C GLN A 102 -9.73 8.22 -0.71
N GLY A 103 -10.20 9.34 -1.26
CA GLY A 103 -9.66 10.66 -0.94
C GLY A 103 -10.00 11.71 -1.99
N TYR A 104 -9.69 12.97 -1.68
CA TYR A 104 -10.07 14.11 -2.50
C TYR A 104 -9.42 14.15 -3.89
N ALA A 105 -8.29 13.46 -4.09
CA ALA A 105 -7.72 13.26 -5.41
C ALA A 105 -8.60 12.39 -6.32
N LEU A 106 -9.46 11.53 -5.74
CA LEU A 106 -10.39 10.67 -6.47
C LEU A 106 -11.77 11.34 -6.57
N ALA A 107 -12.32 11.75 -5.43
CA ALA A 107 -13.58 12.48 -5.34
C ALA A 107 -13.76 13.09 -3.95
N HIS A 108 -14.51 14.19 -3.88
CA HIS A 108 -15.06 14.67 -2.62
C HIS A 108 -16.35 13.89 -2.28
N PRO A 109 -16.73 13.76 -0.99
CA PRO A 109 -18.07 13.29 -0.62
C PRO A 109 -19.14 14.09 -1.37
N MET A 110 -20.11 13.39 -1.94
CA MET A 110 -21.14 13.99 -2.78
C MET A 110 -22.53 13.43 -2.46
N PRO A 111 -23.59 14.19 -2.73
CA PRO A 111 -24.96 13.69 -2.70
C PRO A 111 -25.16 12.42 -3.57
N ALA A 112 -26.08 11.55 -3.16
CA ALA A 112 -26.28 10.25 -3.83
C ALA A 112 -26.71 10.38 -5.30
N ASP A 113 -27.45 11.42 -5.65
CA ASP A 113 -27.91 11.75 -7.00
C ASP A 113 -26.78 12.24 -7.92
N ALA A 114 -25.67 12.73 -7.37
CA ALA A 114 -24.48 13.12 -8.13
C ALA A 114 -23.58 11.92 -8.51
N VAL A 115 -23.69 10.79 -7.81
CA VAL A 115 -22.81 9.62 -8.00
C VAL A 115 -22.88 9.03 -9.42
N PRO A 116 -24.05 8.83 -10.05
CA PRO A 116 -24.12 8.26 -11.41
C PRO A 116 -23.39 9.12 -12.46
N ASP A 117 -23.46 10.44 -12.34
CA ASP A 117 -22.77 11.36 -13.24
C ASP A 117 -21.27 11.32 -13.02
N TRP A 118 -20.85 11.32 -11.75
CA TRP A 118 -19.44 11.19 -11.39
C TRP A 118 -18.85 9.87 -11.92
N ILE A 119 -19.53 8.71 -11.75
CA ILE A 119 -19.03 7.41 -12.25
C ILE A 119 -18.78 7.45 -13.76
N ARG A 120 -19.68 8.08 -14.53
CA ARG A 120 -19.54 8.19 -16.00
C ARG A 120 -18.34 9.06 -16.41
N GLN A 121 -18.07 10.09 -15.64
CA GLN A 121 -17.03 11.08 -15.94
C GLN A 121 -15.68 10.77 -15.29
N PHE A 122 -15.66 9.89 -14.28
CA PHE A 122 -14.48 9.61 -13.49
C PHE A 122 -13.31 9.19 -14.37
N ARG A 123 -12.15 9.80 -14.11
CA ARG A 123 -10.87 9.46 -14.69
C ARG A 123 -9.90 9.25 -13.56
N MET A 124 -9.13 8.17 -13.62
CA MET A 124 -8.10 7.93 -12.63
C MET A 124 -7.06 9.05 -12.74
N PRO A 125 -6.70 9.72 -11.62
CA PRO A 125 -5.73 10.81 -11.65
C PRO A 125 -4.29 10.32 -11.89
N ALA A 126 -4.05 9.02 -11.75
CA ALA A 126 -2.78 8.35 -12.01
C ALA A 126 -2.98 7.12 -12.91
N VAL A 127 -2.00 6.81 -13.76
CA VAL A 127 -2.03 5.61 -14.60
C VAL A 127 -1.22 4.49 -13.92
N PRO A 128 -1.75 3.25 -13.83
CA PRO A 128 -0.98 2.14 -13.29
C PRO A 128 0.32 1.91 -14.07
N GLY A 129 1.43 1.76 -13.34
CA GLY A 129 2.73 1.53 -13.95
C GLY A 129 3.31 2.76 -14.64
N THR A 130 2.92 3.97 -14.23
CA THR A 130 3.64 5.21 -14.54
C THR A 130 3.92 5.97 -13.25
N ILE A 131 5.00 6.75 -13.21
CA ILE A 131 5.37 7.57 -12.04
C ILE A 131 5.67 8.97 -12.53
N HIS A 132 4.92 9.95 -12.03
CA HIS A 132 5.10 11.36 -12.37
C HIS A 132 5.35 12.23 -11.15
N THR A 133 5.25 11.67 -9.94
CA THR A 133 5.40 12.41 -8.69
C THR A 133 6.59 11.92 -7.86
N LEU A 134 7.14 12.82 -7.02
CA LEU A 134 8.21 12.47 -6.08
C LEU A 134 7.77 11.39 -5.08
N LEU A 135 6.52 11.44 -4.62
CA LEU A 135 5.98 10.44 -3.69
C LEU A 135 5.80 9.08 -4.37
N GLY A 136 5.31 9.05 -5.62
CA GLY A 136 5.26 7.83 -6.43
C GLY A 136 6.66 7.24 -6.68
N ALA A 137 7.66 8.09 -6.96
CA ALA A 137 9.04 7.66 -7.16
C ALA A 137 9.67 7.10 -5.88
N LEU A 138 9.38 7.71 -4.73
CA LEU A 138 9.80 7.22 -3.42
C LEU A 138 9.14 5.88 -3.08
N ALA A 139 7.85 5.74 -3.34
CA ALA A 139 7.12 4.48 -3.15
C ALA A 139 7.69 3.36 -4.03
N ASN A 140 8.02 3.67 -5.29
CA ASN A 140 8.65 2.70 -6.18
C ASN A 140 10.04 2.31 -5.71
N HIS A 141 10.83 3.31 -5.28
CA HIS A 141 12.12 3.05 -4.67
C HIS A 141 11.99 2.13 -3.45
N TRP A 142 11.05 2.44 -2.54
CA TRP A 142 10.77 1.61 -1.37
C TRP A 142 10.42 0.17 -1.75
N ALA A 143 9.46 -0.01 -2.67
CA ALA A 143 9.02 -1.32 -3.15
C ALA A 143 10.18 -2.11 -3.76
N VAL A 144 11.02 -1.48 -4.59
CA VAL A 144 12.20 -2.14 -5.18
C VAL A 144 13.23 -2.56 -4.12
N MET A 145 13.41 -1.75 -3.08
CA MET A 145 14.38 -2.02 -2.01
C MET A 145 13.90 -3.12 -1.04
N HIS A 146 12.58 -3.25 -0.81
CA HIS A 146 12.01 -4.10 0.23
C HIS A 146 11.21 -5.29 -0.29
N SER A 147 10.75 -5.27 -1.54
CA SER A 147 10.10 -6.42 -2.16
C SER A 147 11.16 -7.38 -2.73
N ARG A 148 11.32 -8.55 -2.09
CA ARG A 148 12.17 -9.66 -2.61
C ARG A 148 11.81 -10.09 -4.05
N ARG A 149 10.59 -9.77 -4.51
CA ARG A 149 10.00 -10.19 -5.79
C ARG A 149 10.26 -9.23 -6.96
N LEU A 150 10.45 -7.92 -6.72
CA LEU A 150 10.62 -6.89 -7.77
C LEU A 150 12.10 -6.63 -8.11
N ALA A 151 13.01 -6.82 -7.17
CA ALA A 151 14.45 -6.61 -7.36
C ALA A 151 15.08 -7.50 -8.46
N GLN A 152 14.38 -8.56 -8.88
CA GLN A 152 14.87 -9.54 -9.86
C GLN A 152 14.48 -9.22 -11.30
N THR A 153 13.49 -8.35 -11.55
CA THR A 153 12.87 -8.21 -12.88
C THR A 153 13.11 -6.86 -13.55
N LEU A 154 13.59 -5.85 -12.82
CA LEU A 154 13.78 -4.51 -13.36
C LEU A 154 15.20 -4.33 -13.93
N SER A 155 15.27 -4.04 -15.23
CA SER A 155 16.46 -3.47 -15.86
C SER A 155 16.70 -2.05 -15.31
N LEU A 156 17.94 -1.75 -14.93
CA LEU A 156 18.37 -0.46 -14.39
C LEU A 156 18.15 0.71 -15.37
N ASP A 157 18.18 0.40 -16.67
CA ASP A 157 18.14 1.40 -17.75
C ASP A 157 16.76 2.07 -17.90
N HIS A 158 15.73 1.58 -17.19
CA HIS A 158 14.34 2.07 -17.31
C HIS A 158 13.60 2.18 -15.97
N ALA A 159 14.33 2.28 -14.85
CA ALA A 159 13.68 2.53 -13.57
C ALA A 159 12.93 3.87 -13.66
N GLN A 160 11.62 3.86 -13.46
CA GLN A 160 10.76 5.05 -13.62
C GLN A 160 11.19 6.24 -12.75
N THR A 161 11.82 5.95 -11.61
CA THR A 161 12.48 6.94 -10.76
C THR A 161 13.62 7.68 -11.48
N THR A 162 14.43 6.99 -12.30
CA THR A 162 15.49 7.60 -13.10
C THR A 162 14.90 8.53 -14.16
N LEU A 163 13.83 8.10 -14.86
CA LEU A 163 13.16 8.92 -15.88
C LEU A 163 12.56 10.20 -15.27
N LEU A 164 11.96 10.12 -14.07
CA LEU A 164 11.44 11.28 -13.36
C LEU A 164 12.55 12.29 -13.02
N PHE A 165 13.71 11.83 -12.54
CA PHE A 165 14.82 12.73 -12.25
C PHE A 165 15.30 13.45 -13.52
N MET A 166 15.34 12.76 -14.66
CA MET A 166 15.70 13.36 -15.94
C MET A 166 14.68 14.43 -16.37
N GLU A 167 13.37 14.19 -16.20
CA GLU A 167 12.32 15.19 -16.47
C GLU A 167 12.40 16.42 -15.55
N GLN A 168 12.89 16.25 -14.33
CA GLN A 168 13.14 17.34 -13.38
C GLN A 168 14.51 18.04 -13.62
N GLY A 169 15.19 17.73 -14.73
CA GLY A 169 16.42 18.39 -15.17
C GLY A 169 17.71 17.80 -14.59
N TRP A 170 17.68 16.63 -13.96
CA TRP A 170 18.88 15.94 -13.51
C TRP A 170 19.60 15.28 -14.70
N GLN A 171 20.94 15.33 -14.70
CA GLN A 171 21.73 14.69 -15.76
C GLN A 171 21.65 13.16 -15.65
N ASP A 172 21.58 12.48 -16.79
CA ASP A 172 21.42 11.02 -16.94
C ASP A 172 22.40 10.22 -16.06
N THR A 173 23.66 10.69 -16.00
CA THR A 173 24.73 10.08 -15.20
C THR A 173 24.52 10.17 -13.69
N GLU A 174 23.87 11.22 -13.19
CA GLU A 174 23.60 11.41 -11.76
C GLU A 174 22.38 10.62 -11.31
N ALA A 175 21.31 10.63 -12.12
CA ALA A 175 20.09 9.86 -11.87
C ALA A 175 20.37 8.35 -11.94
N ALA A 176 21.09 7.89 -12.97
CA ALA A 176 21.50 6.49 -13.10
C ALA A 176 22.49 6.07 -12.02
N ALA A 177 23.43 6.94 -11.62
CA ALA A 177 24.37 6.64 -10.52
C ALA A 177 23.67 6.54 -9.17
N TRP A 178 22.69 7.39 -8.86
CA TRP A 178 21.89 7.30 -7.64
C TRP A 178 21.12 5.98 -7.57
N THR A 179 20.42 5.65 -8.66
CA THR A 179 19.64 4.41 -8.80
C THR A 179 20.54 3.16 -8.71
N ALA A 180 21.68 3.16 -9.41
CA ALA A 180 22.64 2.05 -9.40
C ALA A 180 23.36 1.89 -8.05
N HIS A 181 23.70 2.99 -7.36
CA HIS A 181 24.34 2.94 -6.03
C HIS A 181 23.41 2.30 -4.99
N LYS A 182 22.10 2.58 -5.05
CA LYS A 182 21.12 2.00 -4.13
C LYS A 182 20.76 0.56 -4.48
N LEU A 183 20.61 0.23 -5.76
CA LEU A 183 20.30 -1.13 -6.22
C LEU A 183 21.47 -2.12 -6.07
N LYS A 184 22.72 -1.66 -6.15
CA LYS A 184 23.89 -2.49 -5.83
C LYS A 184 23.83 -3.02 -4.39
N ARG A 185 23.33 -2.25 -3.42
CA ARG A 185 23.16 -2.71 -2.02
C ARG A 185 22.12 -3.82 -1.87
N VAL A 186 21.08 -3.83 -2.70
CA VAL A 186 20.05 -4.90 -2.71
C VAL A 186 20.63 -6.21 -3.27
N ARG A 187 21.46 -6.13 -4.32
CA ARG A 187 22.10 -7.31 -4.92
C ARG A 187 23.25 -7.90 -4.08
N THR A 188 23.86 -7.11 -3.19
CA THR A 188 24.98 -7.56 -2.33
C THR A 188 24.58 -7.98 -0.92
N LEU A 189 23.30 -7.89 -0.53
CA LEU A 189 22.85 -8.49 0.72
C LEU A 189 23.06 -10.01 0.62
N PRO A 190 23.81 -10.65 1.53
CA PRO A 190 24.04 -12.08 1.46
C PRO A 190 22.68 -12.78 1.46
N MET A 191 22.49 -13.69 0.51
CA MET A 191 21.38 -14.64 0.54
C MET A 191 21.42 -15.35 1.90
N LEU A 192 20.61 -14.90 2.86
CA LEU A 192 20.18 -15.78 3.94
C LEU A 192 19.32 -16.84 3.25
N ARG A 193 19.98 -17.92 2.83
CA ARG A 193 19.34 -19.19 2.50
C ARG A 193 18.47 -19.54 3.70
N THR A 194 17.17 -19.33 3.60
CA THR A 194 16.21 -20.01 4.46
C THR A 194 16.19 -21.47 4.01
N SER A 195 17.23 -22.22 4.37
CA SER A 195 17.12 -23.65 4.61
C SER A 195 16.41 -23.80 5.95
N PHE A 196 15.09 -23.65 5.96
CA PHE A 196 14.25 -24.02 7.10
C PHE A 196 12.97 -24.71 6.61
N CYS A 197 13.16 -25.71 5.76
CA CYS A 197 12.25 -26.84 5.60
C CYS A 197 13.14 -28.04 5.24
N ASN A 198 13.55 -28.81 6.25
CA ASN A 198 13.63 -30.28 6.21
C ASN A 198 14.30 -30.81 7.48
N GLY A 199 13.53 -31.56 8.27
CA GLY A 199 14.02 -32.46 9.31
C GLY A 199 13.98 -31.88 10.72
N LEU A 200 12.88 -32.17 11.44
CA LEU A 200 12.86 -32.59 12.86
C LEU A 200 11.40 -32.61 13.35
N TRP A 201 10.68 -33.64 12.93
CA TRP A 201 9.55 -34.19 13.68
C TRP A 201 9.67 -35.70 13.55
N HIS A 202 10.42 -36.33 14.46
CA HIS A 202 10.35 -37.75 14.83
C HIS A 202 11.19 -37.92 16.11
N ALA A 203 10.52 -37.80 17.26
CA ALA A 203 10.75 -38.47 18.55
C ALA A 203 9.97 -37.69 19.62
#